data_AF-A0A535Q3J0-F1
#
_entry.id   AF-A0A535Q3J0-F1
#
_cell.length_a   1.000
_cell.length_b   1.000
_cell.length_c   1.000
_cell.angle_alpha   90.00
_cell.angle_beta   90.00
_cell.angle_gamma   90.00
#
_symmetry.space_group_name_H-M   'P 1'
#
loop_
_entity.id
_entity.type
_entity.pdbx_description
1 polymer ?
#
loop_
_entity_poly.entity_id
_entity_poly.type
_entity_poly.pdbx_seq_one_letter_code
_entity_poly.pdbx_strand_id
1 'polypeptide(L)'
;MRRVLFYRLYEVEPARLSELEQEARTFARARAWRGDAFWLATERSTDLFAMEYFRHARNEEGAALSAAGFVRMLGDETDAIATLYFLNDAAQQFHARAALHDDENPIAKLRHLEIRQGRLPSGSPIEDVLAARPVIKKMEGEPITFYPPTYRPNAYFRRDKPGMWGFSLKGIRDFAPSFLEAEAEALRIYRGFRRLNP
;
A
#
# COMPACT_ATOMS: atom_id res chain seq x y z
N MET A 1 17.42 -8.56 -7.97
CA MET A 1 17.34 -7.10 -7.92
C MET A 1 16.45 -6.72 -6.75
N ARG A 2 16.85 -5.77 -5.90
CA ARG A 2 16.03 -5.30 -4.77
C ARG A 2 15.16 -4.16 -5.30
N ARG A 3 13.92 -4.46 -5.66
CA ARG A 3 12.95 -3.48 -6.17
C ARG A 3 12.63 -2.45 -5.09
N VAL A 4 12.63 -1.17 -5.47
CA VAL A 4 12.35 -0.04 -4.57
C VAL A 4 11.14 0.71 -5.10
N LEU A 5 10.19 0.95 -4.20
CA LEU A 5 8.97 1.69 -4.47
C LEU A 5 9.09 3.08 -3.87
N PHE A 6 9.24 4.10 -4.70
CA PHE A 6 9.26 5.50 -4.27
C PHE A 6 7.83 6.05 -4.26
N TYR A 7 7.55 6.96 -3.33
CA TYR A 7 6.25 7.62 -3.27
C TYR A 7 6.37 9.06 -2.80
N ARG A 8 5.44 9.89 -3.28
CA ARG A 8 5.37 11.32 -3.04
C ARG A 8 3.93 11.71 -2.72
N LEU A 9 3.76 12.69 -1.84
CA LEU A 9 2.51 13.39 -1.59
C LEU A 9 2.74 14.88 -1.82
N TYR A 10 1.85 15.48 -2.59
CA TYR A 10 1.89 16.89 -2.96
C TYR A 10 0.66 17.61 -2.42
N GLU A 11 0.82 18.90 -2.17
CA GLU A 11 -0.29 19.82 -1.87
C GLU A 11 -1.07 19.47 -0.60
N VAL A 12 -0.46 18.74 0.34
CA VAL A 12 -1.00 18.56 1.69
C VAL A 12 -0.90 19.90 2.41
N GLU A 13 -2.01 20.35 2.98
CA GLU A 13 -2.07 21.58 3.76
C GLU A 13 -1.05 21.56 4.92
N PRO A 14 -0.19 22.60 5.08
CA PRO A 14 0.86 22.62 6.11
C PRO A 14 0.33 22.39 7.54
N ALA A 15 -0.88 22.89 7.85
CA ALA A 15 -1.52 22.70 9.15
C ALA A 15 -1.84 21.22 9.45
N ARG A 16 -2.05 20.40 8.41
CA ARG A 16 -2.41 18.98 8.51
C ARG A 16 -1.22 18.02 8.36
N LEU A 17 -0.01 18.53 8.10
CA LEU A 17 1.19 17.68 7.99
C LEU A 17 1.43 16.81 9.23
N SER A 18 1.16 17.34 10.43
CA SER A 18 1.34 16.58 11.67
C SER A 18 0.36 15.40 11.80
N GLU A 19 -0.85 15.53 11.25
CA GLU A 19 -1.86 14.47 11.17
C GLU A 19 -1.39 13.39 10.20
N LEU A 20 -0.95 13.77 9.00
CA LEU A 20 -0.38 12.85 8.00
C LEU A 20 0.82 12.04 8.54
N GLU A 21 1.75 12.69 9.24
CA GLU A 21 2.88 11.99 9.86
C GLU A 21 2.44 10.99 10.92
N GLN A 22 1.40 11.32 11.69
CA GLN A 22 0.87 10.42 12.71
C GLN A 22 0.16 9.21 12.08
N GLU A 23 -0.57 9.41 10.99
CA GLU A 23 -1.18 8.32 10.22
C GLU A 23 -0.12 7.43 9.57
N ALA A 24 0.91 8.02 8.97
CA ALA A 24 2.04 7.27 8.42
C ALA A 24 2.71 6.39 9.49
N ARG A 25 2.96 6.93 10.69
CA ARG A 25 3.52 6.17 11.82
C ARG A 25 2.58 5.05 12.28
N THR A 26 1.27 5.31 12.29
CA THR A 26 0.26 4.32 12.68
C THR A 26 0.20 3.19 11.65
N PHE A 27 0.14 3.53 10.36
CA PHE A 27 0.16 2.59 9.25
C PHE A 27 1.41 1.72 9.24
N ALA A 28 2.59 2.33 9.43
CA ALA A 28 3.86 1.62 9.50
C ALA A 28 3.87 0.54 10.61
N ARG A 29 3.22 0.80 11.75
CA ARG A 29 3.15 -0.11 12.91
C ARG A 29 1.99 -1.11 12.85
N ALA A 30 0.95 -0.83 12.08
CA ALA A 30 -0.27 -1.65 12.03
C ALA A 30 -0.05 -3.03 11.40
N ARG A 31 0.95 -3.15 10.51
CA ARG A 31 1.25 -4.38 9.77
C ARG A 31 2.71 -4.79 9.91
N ALA A 32 2.95 -6.08 9.68
CA ALA A 32 4.30 -6.58 9.46
C ALA A 32 4.70 -6.35 8.01
N TRP A 33 5.80 -5.65 7.81
CA TRP A 33 6.46 -5.42 6.53
C TRP A 33 7.43 -6.56 6.24
N ARG A 34 7.49 -6.99 4.99
CA ARG A 34 8.52 -7.95 4.55
C ARG A 34 9.80 -7.21 4.24
N GLY A 35 9.66 -6.06 3.60
CA GLY A 35 10.69 -5.09 3.30
C GLY A 35 11.06 -4.19 4.47
N ASP A 36 11.44 -2.96 4.14
CA ASP A 36 11.47 -1.89 5.12
C ASP A 36 10.05 -1.50 5.51
N ALA A 37 9.88 -1.05 6.75
CA ALA A 37 8.63 -0.44 7.16
C ALA A 37 8.38 0.86 6.38
N PHE A 38 7.10 1.14 6.09
CA PHE A 38 6.70 2.41 5.53
C PHE A 38 7.16 3.57 6.41
N TRP A 39 7.59 4.65 5.79
CA TRP A 39 8.04 5.84 6.48
C TRP A 39 7.79 7.05 5.59
N LEU A 40 7.71 8.23 6.19
CA LEU A 40 7.39 9.45 5.47
C LEU A 40 8.31 10.56 5.94
N ALA A 41 8.98 11.20 5.01
CA ALA A 41 9.77 12.40 5.23
C ALA A 41 8.96 13.63 4.86
N THR A 42 9.00 14.66 5.70
CA THR A 42 8.35 15.96 5.48
C THR A 42 9.30 17.09 5.89
N GLU A 43 8.87 18.34 5.75
CA GLU A 43 9.61 19.49 6.28
C GLU A 43 9.73 19.53 7.80
N ARG A 44 8.96 18.69 8.52
CA ARG A 44 8.99 18.58 9.99
C ARG A 44 9.85 17.42 10.49
N SER A 45 10.40 16.59 9.59
CA SER A 45 11.27 15.47 9.96
C SER A 45 12.53 15.96 10.68
N THR A 46 12.85 15.33 11.80
CA THR A 46 13.97 15.74 12.67
C THR A 46 15.17 14.79 12.63
N ASP A 47 14.99 13.56 12.14
CA ASP A 47 16.12 12.67 11.94
C ASP A 47 16.90 13.06 10.69
N LEU A 48 18.23 12.90 10.75
CA LEU A 48 19.13 13.36 9.70
C LEU A 48 18.80 12.77 8.33
N PHE A 49 18.46 11.48 8.27
CA PHE A 49 18.21 10.80 7.01
C PHE A 49 16.93 11.31 6.34
N ALA A 50 15.81 11.35 7.06
CA ALA A 50 14.54 11.81 6.49
C ALA A 50 14.61 13.30 6.11
N MET A 51 15.25 14.12 6.94
CA MET A 51 15.45 15.54 6.64
C MET A 51 16.23 15.74 5.33
N GLU A 52 17.37 15.07 5.18
CA GLU A 52 18.18 15.17 3.96
C GLU A 52 17.47 14.58 2.74
N TYR A 53 16.82 13.42 2.90
CA TYR A 53 16.03 12.81 1.85
C TYR A 53 14.93 13.75 1.36
N PHE A 54 14.15 14.35 2.26
CA PHE A 54 13.10 15.29 1.90
C PHE A 54 13.65 16.55 1.23
N ARG A 55 14.79 17.07 1.70
CA ARG A 55 15.46 18.23 1.10
C ARG A 55 15.84 17.96 -0.36
N HIS A 56 16.45 16.81 -0.64
CA HIS A 56 16.80 16.40 -2.01
C HIS A 56 15.54 16.20 -2.86
N ALA A 57 14.58 15.47 -2.33
CA ALA A 57 13.28 15.23 -2.95
C ALA A 57 12.55 16.53 -3.33
N ARG A 58 12.54 17.54 -2.45
CA ARG A 58 11.90 18.85 -2.68
C ARG A 58 12.64 19.69 -3.70
N ASN A 59 13.96 19.58 -3.78
CA ASN A 59 14.75 20.26 -4.81
C ASN A 59 14.47 19.71 -6.22
N GLU A 60 14.20 18.41 -6.33
CA GLU A 60 13.87 17.75 -7.61
C GLU A 60 12.42 18.01 -8.04
N GLU A 61 11.47 17.91 -7.09
CA GLU A 61 10.03 17.97 -7.37
C GLU A 61 9.44 19.39 -7.30
N GLY A 62 10.09 20.30 -6.57
CA GLY A 62 9.63 21.66 -6.34
C GLY A 62 8.79 21.85 -5.07
N ALA A 63 8.31 23.09 -4.89
CA ALA A 63 7.70 23.56 -3.64
C ALA A 63 6.36 22.88 -3.27
N ALA A 64 5.68 22.26 -4.26
CA ALA A 64 4.42 21.56 -4.05
C ALA A 64 4.57 20.21 -3.34
N LEU A 65 5.80 19.69 -3.21
CA LEU A 65 6.05 18.46 -2.49
C LEU A 65 5.85 18.66 -0.98
N SER A 66 4.92 17.91 -0.41
CA SER A 66 4.59 17.95 1.02
C SER A 66 5.23 16.80 1.79
N ALA A 67 5.35 15.64 1.17
CA ALA A 67 5.99 14.48 1.78
C ALA A 67 6.57 13.51 0.76
N ALA A 68 7.60 12.75 1.15
CA ALA A 68 8.26 11.77 0.30
C ALA A 68 8.76 10.58 1.10
N GLY A 69 8.86 9.42 0.45
CA GLY A 69 9.48 8.24 1.04
C GLY A 69 9.72 7.15 0.01
N PHE A 70 10.21 6.02 0.49
CA PHE A 70 10.32 4.81 -0.31
C PHE A 70 10.22 3.56 0.55
N VAL A 71 9.90 2.41 -0.05
CA VAL A 71 10.01 1.09 0.61
C VAL A 71 10.81 0.15 -0.28
N ARG A 72 11.79 -0.53 0.31
CA ARG A 72 12.51 -1.62 -0.37
C ARG A 72 11.66 -2.88 -0.26
N MET A 73 11.26 -3.44 -1.39
CA MET A 73 10.41 -4.63 -1.45
C MET A 73 11.22 -5.90 -1.20
N LEU A 74 10.70 -6.83 -0.38
CA LEU A 74 11.34 -8.13 -0.12
C LEU A 74 10.40 -9.30 -0.40
N GLY A 75 10.32 -9.68 -1.68
CA GLY A 75 9.93 -11.02 -2.10
C GLY A 75 8.43 -11.32 -2.21
N ASP A 76 7.56 -10.32 -2.00
CA ASP A 76 6.17 -10.32 -2.44
C ASP A 76 5.62 -8.90 -2.66
N GLU A 77 4.46 -8.78 -3.32
CA GLU A 77 3.83 -7.50 -3.71
C GLU A 77 3.00 -6.85 -2.59
N THR A 78 2.84 -7.49 -1.43
CA THR A 78 1.87 -7.01 -0.44
C THR A 78 2.23 -5.66 0.15
N ASP A 79 3.53 -5.39 0.33
CA ASP A 79 4.01 -4.08 0.82
C ASP A 79 3.73 -2.96 -0.21
N ALA A 80 3.77 -3.26 -1.51
CA ALA A 80 3.49 -2.29 -2.56
C ALA A 80 2.00 -1.98 -2.65
N ILE A 81 1.14 -3.01 -2.56
CA ILE A 81 -0.31 -2.83 -2.55
C ILE A 81 -0.74 -2.06 -1.30
N ALA A 82 -0.17 -2.37 -0.13
CA ALA A 82 -0.45 -1.64 1.09
C ALA A 82 -0.09 -0.16 0.98
N THR A 83 1.10 0.11 0.43
CA THR A 83 1.59 1.47 0.18
C THR A 83 0.64 2.20 -0.77
N LEU A 84 0.19 1.54 -1.85
CA LEU A 84 -0.79 2.10 -2.78
C LEU A 84 -2.11 2.49 -2.08
N TYR A 85 -2.66 1.62 -1.24
CA TYR A 85 -3.89 1.90 -0.49
C TYR A 85 -3.70 3.04 0.51
N PHE A 86 -2.58 3.07 1.25
CA PHE A 86 -2.29 4.20 2.14
C PHE A 86 -2.22 5.53 1.37
N LEU A 87 -1.53 5.56 0.23
CA LEU A 87 -1.44 6.77 -0.60
C LEU A 87 -2.79 7.17 -1.18
N ASN A 88 -3.65 6.21 -1.52
CA ASN A 88 -5.00 6.47 -1.99
C ASN A 88 -5.86 7.13 -0.91
N ASP A 89 -5.83 6.57 0.29
CA ASP A 89 -6.59 7.09 1.44
C ASP A 89 -6.07 8.47 1.85
N ALA A 90 -4.74 8.65 1.89
CA ALA A 90 -4.12 9.95 2.15
C ALA A 90 -4.48 11.00 1.06
N ALA A 91 -4.43 10.62 -0.22
CA ALA A 91 -4.82 11.51 -1.31
C ALA A 91 -6.29 11.96 -1.21
N GLN A 92 -7.17 11.09 -0.73
CA GLN A 92 -8.57 11.41 -0.49
C GLN A 92 -8.76 12.28 0.75
N GLN A 93 -8.19 11.90 1.89
CA GLN A 93 -8.39 12.55 3.19
C GLN A 93 -7.75 13.93 3.28
N PHE A 94 -6.56 14.10 2.70
CA PHE A 94 -5.81 15.35 2.73
C PHE A 94 -6.03 16.20 1.47
N HIS A 95 -6.95 15.78 0.59
CA HIS A 95 -7.17 16.39 -0.71
C HIS A 95 -5.88 16.55 -1.54
N ALA A 96 -4.94 15.63 -1.36
CA ALA A 96 -3.60 15.68 -1.92
C ALA A 96 -3.53 14.96 -3.28
N ARG A 97 -2.43 15.20 -4.00
CA ARG A 97 -1.98 14.32 -5.09
C ARG A 97 -0.93 13.37 -4.54
N ALA A 98 -1.06 12.07 -4.82
CA ALA A 98 -0.02 11.09 -4.55
C ALA A 98 0.61 10.62 -5.86
N ALA A 99 1.91 10.34 -5.84
CA ALA A 99 2.60 9.66 -6.91
C ALA A 99 3.36 8.45 -6.35
N LEU A 100 3.42 7.39 -7.13
CA LEU A 100 4.12 6.16 -6.81
C LEU A 100 4.96 5.74 -8.03
N HIS A 101 6.23 5.45 -7.78
CA HIS A 101 7.22 5.15 -8.79
C HIS A 101 7.95 3.85 -8.46
N ASP A 102 8.08 2.99 -9.46
CA ASP A 102 8.54 1.63 -9.33
C ASP A 102 9.17 1.15 -10.65
N ASP A 103 10.36 1.66 -10.96
CA ASP A 103 10.98 1.49 -12.26
C ASP A 103 11.25 0.02 -12.63
N GLU A 104 11.44 -0.83 -11.61
CA GLU A 104 11.68 -2.26 -11.77
C GLU A 104 10.39 -3.09 -11.86
N ASN A 105 9.20 -2.47 -11.88
CA ASN A 105 7.95 -3.22 -12.01
C ASN A 105 7.90 -3.96 -13.37
N PRO A 106 7.60 -5.28 -13.37
CA PRO A 106 7.47 -6.04 -14.62
C PRO A 106 6.29 -5.57 -15.48
N ILE A 107 5.29 -4.93 -14.89
CA ILE A 107 4.14 -4.38 -15.60
C ILE A 107 4.38 -2.88 -15.81
N ALA A 108 4.63 -2.48 -17.06
CA ALA A 108 4.99 -1.10 -17.40
C ALA A 108 4.01 -0.04 -16.87
N LYS A 109 2.70 -0.30 -16.95
CA LYS A 109 1.66 0.61 -16.43
C LYS A 109 1.66 0.79 -14.91
N LEU A 110 2.36 -0.07 -14.17
CA LEU A 110 2.48 0.02 -12.70
C LEU A 110 3.79 0.70 -12.26
N ARG A 111 4.68 1.03 -13.20
CA ARG A 111 5.94 1.72 -12.88
C ARG A 111 5.73 3.15 -12.43
N HIS A 112 4.65 3.77 -12.87
CA HIS A 112 4.28 5.12 -12.46
C HIS A 112 2.77 5.19 -12.30
N LEU A 113 2.33 5.55 -11.10
CA LEU A 113 0.92 5.77 -10.78
C LEU A 113 0.77 7.14 -10.13
N GLU A 114 -0.20 7.90 -10.60
CA GLU A 114 -0.69 9.08 -9.91
C GLU A 114 -2.06 8.77 -9.30
N ILE A 115 -2.33 9.33 -8.13
CA ILE A 115 -3.64 9.28 -7.47
C ILE A 115 -4.03 10.70 -7.08
N ARG A 116 -5.28 11.07 -7.37
CA ARG A 116 -5.88 12.34 -6.99
C ARG A 116 -7.24 12.06 -6.37
N GLN A 117 -7.47 12.53 -5.15
CA GLN A 117 -8.77 12.36 -4.47
C GLN A 117 -9.25 10.89 -4.45
N GLY A 118 -8.34 9.95 -4.21
CA GLY A 118 -8.65 8.51 -4.18
C GLY A 118 -8.96 7.88 -5.55
N ARG A 119 -8.56 8.52 -6.66
CA ARG A 119 -8.81 8.04 -8.04
C ARG A 119 -7.59 8.19 -8.92
N LEU A 120 -7.51 7.33 -9.94
CA LEU A 120 -6.54 7.46 -11.03
C LEU A 120 -6.86 8.69 -11.89
N PRO A 121 -5.92 9.18 -12.73
CA PRO A 121 -6.17 10.31 -13.61
C PRO A 121 -7.33 10.09 -14.59
N SER A 122 -7.68 8.84 -14.90
CA SER A 122 -8.84 8.47 -15.69
C SER A 122 -10.19 8.61 -14.96
N GLY A 123 -10.19 8.87 -13.65
CA GLY A 123 -11.36 8.83 -12.77
C GLY A 123 -11.70 7.42 -12.25
N SER A 124 -11.00 6.39 -12.72
CA SER A 124 -11.16 5.02 -12.23
C SER A 124 -10.68 4.85 -10.78
N PRO A 125 -11.21 3.87 -10.05
CA PRO A 125 -10.66 3.46 -8.76
C PRO A 125 -9.27 2.82 -8.95
N ILE A 126 -8.44 2.81 -7.90
CA ILE A 126 -7.07 2.26 -7.96
C ILE A 126 -7.04 0.75 -8.23
N GLU A 127 -8.14 0.03 -7.98
CA GLU A 127 -8.28 -1.39 -8.26
C GLU A 127 -8.16 -1.72 -9.75
N ASP A 128 -8.48 -0.78 -10.64
CA ASP A 128 -8.44 -0.98 -12.10
C ASP A 128 -7.00 -1.13 -12.63
N VAL A 129 -6.00 -0.59 -11.93
CA VAL A 129 -4.59 -0.80 -12.33
C VAL A 129 -4.03 -2.12 -11.83
N LEU A 130 -4.57 -2.66 -10.73
CA LEU A 130 -4.10 -3.91 -10.14
C LEU A 130 -4.25 -5.08 -11.11
N ALA A 131 -3.25 -5.96 -11.11
CA ALA A 131 -3.35 -7.19 -11.87
C ALA A 131 -4.46 -8.07 -11.29
N ALA A 132 -5.33 -8.61 -12.13
CA ALA A 132 -6.36 -9.58 -11.74
C ALA A 132 -5.73 -10.96 -11.44
N ARG A 133 -4.77 -11.01 -10.51
CA ARG A 133 -4.01 -12.19 -10.12
C ARG A 133 -3.93 -12.28 -8.60
N PRO A 134 -3.85 -13.50 -8.03
CA PRO A 134 -3.65 -13.64 -6.59
C PRO A 134 -2.30 -13.07 -6.18
N VAL A 135 -2.27 -12.48 -4.99
CA VAL A 135 -1.07 -11.92 -4.39
C VAL A 135 -0.75 -12.72 -3.13
N ILE A 136 0.48 -13.23 -3.05
CA ILE A 136 0.88 -14.15 -1.98
C ILE A 136 1.73 -13.39 -0.97
N LYS A 137 1.25 -13.28 0.27
CA LYS A 137 2.07 -12.83 1.40
C LYS A 137 2.79 -14.01 2.01
N LYS A 138 4.13 -14.00 1.95
CA LYS A 138 4.93 -15.08 2.52
C LYS A 138 5.00 -14.96 4.04
N MET A 139 4.54 -15.99 4.73
CA MET A 139 4.61 -16.11 6.19
C MET A 139 5.41 -17.34 6.59
N GLU A 140 5.85 -17.41 7.84
CA GLU A 140 6.44 -18.63 8.39
C GLU A 140 5.40 -19.77 8.42
N GLY A 141 5.78 -20.95 7.94
CA GLY A 141 4.87 -22.11 7.87
C GLY A 141 3.99 -22.12 6.62
N GLU A 142 3.00 -21.23 6.51
CA GLU A 142 2.04 -21.24 5.39
C GLU A 142 1.72 -19.82 4.89
N PRO A 143 1.72 -19.58 3.56
CA PRO A 143 1.44 -18.26 3.01
C PRO A 143 -0.04 -17.86 3.15
N ILE A 144 -0.29 -16.56 3.12
CA ILE A 144 -1.64 -16.00 2.94
C ILE A 144 -1.79 -15.61 1.48
N THR A 145 -2.86 -16.05 0.82
CA THR A 145 -3.16 -15.68 -0.57
C THR A 145 -4.31 -14.69 -0.61
N PHE A 146 -4.08 -13.52 -1.19
CA PHE A 146 -5.06 -12.46 -1.41
C PHE A 146 -5.57 -12.48 -2.85
N TYR A 147 -6.83 -12.15 -3.04
CA TYR A 147 -7.52 -12.16 -4.32
C TYR A 147 -8.14 -10.78 -4.56
N PRO A 148 -7.65 -10.02 -5.56
CA PRO A 148 -8.22 -8.71 -5.85
C PRO A 148 -9.69 -8.81 -6.28
N PRO A 149 -10.49 -7.75 -6.15
CA PRO A 149 -11.90 -7.74 -6.56
C PRO A 149 -12.14 -8.15 -8.02
N THR A 150 -11.16 -7.88 -8.88
CA THR A 150 -11.16 -8.22 -10.30
C THR A 150 -10.77 -9.68 -10.58
N TYR A 151 -10.26 -10.42 -9.59
CA TYR A 151 -9.86 -11.81 -9.74
C TYR A 151 -11.08 -12.73 -9.88
N ARG A 152 -11.16 -13.42 -11.02
CA ARG A 152 -12.19 -14.43 -11.30
C ARG A 152 -11.55 -15.80 -11.51
N PRO A 153 -11.53 -16.68 -10.50
CA PRO A 153 -10.96 -18.01 -10.66
C PRO A 153 -11.82 -18.93 -11.53
N ASN A 154 -13.13 -18.69 -11.65
CA ASN A 154 -14.07 -19.39 -12.53
C ASN A 154 -15.37 -18.57 -12.71
N ALA A 155 -16.08 -18.74 -13.84
CA ALA A 155 -17.36 -18.04 -14.10
C ALA A 155 -18.49 -18.36 -13.10
N TYR A 156 -18.37 -19.48 -12.38
CA TYR A 156 -19.29 -19.88 -11.30
C TYR A 156 -18.99 -19.20 -9.95
N PHE A 157 -17.81 -18.58 -9.79
CA PHE A 157 -17.46 -17.85 -8.58
C PHE A 157 -18.03 -16.43 -8.65
N ARG A 158 -19.09 -16.18 -7.85
CA ARG A 158 -19.64 -14.89 -7.40
C ARG A 158 -20.84 -14.32 -8.19
N ARG A 159 -22.01 -14.42 -7.57
CA ARG A 159 -23.16 -13.51 -7.76
C ARG A 159 -23.40 -12.58 -6.56
N ASP A 160 -22.75 -12.83 -5.43
CA ASP A 160 -23.16 -12.37 -4.10
C ASP A 160 -22.18 -11.41 -3.41
N LYS A 161 -20.90 -11.36 -3.82
CA LYS A 161 -19.91 -10.38 -3.31
C LYS A 161 -19.00 -9.77 -4.40
N PRO A 162 -19.56 -9.08 -5.42
CA PRO A 162 -18.76 -8.29 -6.35
C PRO A 162 -18.11 -7.10 -5.63
N GLY A 163 -16.84 -6.81 -5.93
CA GLY A 163 -16.13 -5.63 -5.41
C GLY A 163 -15.29 -5.81 -4.15
N MET A 164 -15.34 -6.97 -3.47
CA MET A 164 -14.54 -7.22 -2.26
C MET A 164 -13.25 -7.99 -2.53
N TRP A 165 -12.21 -7.70 -1.74
CA TRP A 165 -10.99 -8.48 -1.64
C TRP A 165 -11.27 -9.82 -0.97
N GLY A 166 -10.81 -10.91 -1.58
CA GLY A 166 -10.80 -12.22 -0.95
C GLY A 166 -9.45 -12.51 -0.32
N PHE A 167 -9.42 -13.38 0.69
CA PHE A 167 -8.18 -13.96 1.18
C PHE A 167 -8.36 -15.42 1.57
N SER A 168 -7.25 -16.15 1.62
CA SER A 168 -7.22 -17.53 2.07
C SER A 168 -5.93 -17.86 2.82
N LEU A 169 -6.07 -18.68 3.86
CA LEU A 169 -4.99 -19.22 4.68
C LEU A 169 -5.48 -20.48 5.41
N LYS A 170 -4.67 -21.54 5.54
CA LYS A 170 -5.00 -22.74 6.34
C LYS A 170 -6.36 -23.35 6.01
N GLY A 171 -6.75 -23.36 4.73
CA GLY A 171 -8.05 -23.84 4.27
C GLY A 171 -9.25 -22.91 4.55
N ILE A 172 -9.07 -21.82 5.29
CA ILE A 172 -10.08 -20.78 5.51
C ILE A 172 -10.09 -19.82 4.31
N ARG A 173 -11.29 -19.36 3.94
CA ARG A 173 -11.51 -18.30 2.96
C ARG A 173 -12.52 -17.29 3.49
N ASP A 174 -12.23 -16.01 3.31
CA ASP A 174 -13.16 -14.93 3.64
C ASP A 174 -12.91 -13.70 2.74
N PHE A 175 -13.69 -12.64 2.94
CA PHE A 175 -13.69 -11.44 2.13
C PHE A 175 -13.76 -10.17 2.98
N ALA A 176 -13.13 -9.10 2.51
CA ALA A 176 -13.24 -7.77 3.10
C ALA A 176 -13.39 -6.69 2.02
N PRO A 177 -13.97 -5.52 2.36
CA PRO A 177 -14.10 -4.37 1.45
C PRO A 177 -12.79 -3.91 0.81
N SER A 178 -11.70 -3.85 1.58
CA SER A 178 -10.40 -3.35 1.13
C SER A 178 -9.27 -4.37 1.32
N PHE A 179 -8.13 -4.14 0.65
CA PHE A 179 -6.93 -4.97 0.86
C PHE A 179 -6.44 -4.88 2.30
N LEU A 180 -6.43 -3.69 2.90
CA LEU A 180 -5.93 -3.48 4.25
C LEU A 180 -6.79 -4.20 5.29
N GLU A 181 -8.12 -4.18 5.13
CA GLU A 181 -9.02 -4.96 5.99
C GLU A 181 -8.85 -6.47 5.79
N ALA A 182 -8.76 -6.92 4.53
CA ALA A 182 -8.51 -8.33 4.22
C ALA A 182 -7.20 -8.81 4.86
N GLU A 183 -6.16 -8.01 4.79
CA GLU A 183 -4.86 -8.33 5.39
C GLU A 183 -4.92 -8.34 6.90
N ALA A 184 -5.51 -7.32 7.53
CA ALA A 184 -5.63 -7.24 8.98
C ALA A 184 -6.37 -8.47 9.53
N GLU A 185 -7.47 -8.86 8.88
CA GLU A 185 -8.27 -10.01 9.26
C GLU A 185 -7.51 -11.33 9.05
N ALA A 186 -6.86 -11.51 7.89
CA ALA A 186 -6.05 -12.69 7.63
C ALA A 186 -4.89 -12.83 8.63
N LEU A 187 -4.22 -11.73 8.98
CA LEU A 187 -3.17 -11.71 9.98
C LEU A 187 -3.69 -11.99 11.39
N ARG A 188 -4.88 -11.51 11.74
CA ARG A 188 -5.56 -11.83 13.00
C ARG A 188 -5.79 -13.33 13.13
N ILE A 189 -6.35 -13.95 12.07
CA ILE A 189 -6.59 -15.40 12.01
C ILE A 189 -5.27 -16.17 12.07
N TYR A 190 -4.25 -15.77 11.29
CA TYR A 190 -2.93 -16.39 11.28
C TYR A 190 -2.26 -16.39 12.67
N ARG A 191 -2.29 -15.24 13.37
CA ARG A 191 -1.78 -15.11 14.74
C ARG A 191 -2.56 -16.00 15.71
N GLY A 192 -3.87 -16.11 15.54
CA GLY A 192 -4.70 -17.05 16.30
C GLY A 192 -4.22 -18.49 16.14
N PHE A 193 -4.00 -18.94 14.91
CA PHE A 193 -3.49 -20.29 14.65
C PHE A 193 -2.09 -20.56 15.21
N ARG A 194 -1.17 -19.60 15.16
CA ARG A 194 0.16 -19.75 15.77
C ARG A 194 0.12 -19.91 17.28
N ARG A 195 -0.89 -19.35 17.95
CA ARG A 195 -1.08 -19.55 19.40
C ARG A 195 -1.63 -20.92 19.74
N LEU A 196 -2.40 -21.53 18.82
CA LEU A 196 -3.01 -22.85 19.01
C LEU A 196 -2.03 -24.00 18.69
N ASN A 197 -1.12 -23.79 17.73
CA ASN A 197 -0.06 -24.73 17.35
C ASN A 197 1.30 -24.02 17.44
N PRO A 198 1.91 -23.93 18.65
CA PRO A 198 3.16 -23.20 18.89
C PRO A 198 4.37 -23.81 18.18
#